data_AF-C7H8E4-F1
#
_entry.id   AF-C7H8E4-F1
#
_cell.length_a   1.000
_cell.length_b   1.000
_cell.length_c   1.000
_cell.angle_alpha   90.00
_cell.angle_beta   90.00
_cell.angle_gamma   90.00
#
_symmetry.space_group_name_H-M   'P 1'
#
loop_
_entity.id
_entity.type
_entity.pdbx_description
1 polymer ?
#
loop_
_entity_poly.entity_id
_entity_poly.type
_entity_poly.pdbx_seq_one_letter_code
_entity_poly.pdbx_strand_id
1 'polypeptide(L)'
;MKPYDKDIDIVFSPMSDETMSWLDELLTTCKRFGVDYYNASEKDRAFVEAVARKNYGIKQAKMNGVSVSTVEPFFGIHRAV
;
A
#
# COMPACT_ATOMS: atom_id res chain seq x y z
N MET A 1 -26.20 -28.93 -11.90
CA MET A 1 -24.99 -28.11 -12.13
C MET A 1 -25.07 -27.62 -13.56
N LYS A 2 -25.22 -26.30 -13.78
CA LYS A 2 -25.24 -25.77 -15.16
C LYS A 2 -23.86 -26.03 -15.79
N PRO A 3 -23.78 -26.37 -17.09
CA PRO A 3 -22.49 -26.58 -17.74
C PRO A 3 -21.66 -25.29 -17.63
N TYR A 4 -20.41 -25.43 -17.22
CA TYR A 4 -19.45 -24.32 -17.26
C TYR A 4 -19.17 -23.98 -18.72
N ASP A 5 -19.48 -22.74 -19.11
CA ASP A 5 -19.10 -22.19 -20.41
C ASP A 5 -17.57 -22.20 -20.53
N LYS A 6 -17.06 -22.97 -21.50
CA LYS A 6 -15.62 -23.13 -21.76
C LYS A 6 -15.00 -21.93 -22.48
N ASP A 7 -15.80 -20.92 -22.80
CA ASP A 7 -15.41 -19.72 -23.56
C ASP A 7 -15.30 -18.46 -22.68
N ILE A 8 -15.17 -18.64 -21.35
CA ILE A 8 -14.84 -17.55 -20.44
C ILE A 8 -13.32 -17.50 -20.30
N ASP A 9 -12.67 -16.84 -21.26
CA ASP A 9 -11.27 -16.39 -21.12
C ASP A 9 -11.23 -15.23 -20.11
N ILE A 10 -11.24 -15.54 -18.80
CA ILE A 10 -10.93 -14.53 -17.79
C ILE A 10 -9.43 -14.28 -17.87
N VAL A 11 -9.06 -13.31 -18.71
CA VAL A 11 -7.71 -12.75 -18.73
C VAL A 11 -7.59 -11.84 -17.50
N PHE A 12 -6.95 -12.35 -16.45
CA PHE A 12 -6.48 -11.47 -15.37
C PHE A 12 -5.24 -10.74 -15.90
N SER A 13 -5.35 -9.44 -16.13
CA SER A 13 -4.16 -8.62 -16.31
C SER A 13 -3.31 -8.73 -15.04
N PRO A 14 -2.02 -9.07 -15.15
CA PRO A 14 -1.14 -9.06 -13.99
C PRO A 14 -1.14 -7.66 -13.39
N MET A 15 -1.26 -7.60 -12.07
CA MET A 15 -1.14 -6.36 -11.32
C MET A 15 0.24 -5.73 -11.59
N SER A 16 0.32 -4.41 -11.71
CA SER A 16 1.60 -3.72 -11.96
C SER A 16 2.57 -3.94 -10.79
N ASP A 17 3.88 -3.94 -11.10
CA ASP A 17 4.94 -4.04 -10.08
C ASP A 17 4.84 -2.94 -9.02
N GLU A 18 4.41 -1.74 -9.43
CA GLU A 18 4.14 -0.62 -8.53
C GLU A 18 3.04 -0.94 -7.52
N THR A 19 1.92 -1.49 -8.00
CA THR A 19 0.78 -1.86 -7.15
C THR A 19 1.15 -3.00 -6.21
N MET A 20 1.89 -4.00 -6.71
CA MET A 20 2.39 -5.10 -5.86
C MET A 20 3.31 -4.60 -4.76
N SER A 21 4.29 -3.74 -5.12
CA SER A 21 5.22 -3.16 -4.16
C SER A 21 4.51 -2.30 -3.10
N TRP A 22 3.47 -1.58 -3.50
CA TRP A 22 2.62 -0.82 -2.58
C TRP A 22 1.88 -1.74 -1.61
N LEU A 23 1.23 -2.80 -2.11
CA LEU A 23 0.51 -3.75 -1.28
C LEU A 23 1.44 -4.47 -0.30
N ASP A 24 2.64 -4.85 -0.72
CA ASP A 24 3.64 -5.45 0.17
C ASP A 24 4.00 -4.53 1.33
N GLU A 25 4.17 -3.22 1.08
CA GLU A 25 4.44 -2.24 2.15
C GLU A 25 3.25 -2.13 3.11
N LEU A 26 2.03 -2.06 2.57
CA LEU A 26 0.81 -1.97 3.38
C LEU A 26 0.64 -3.21 4.26
N LEU A 27 0.74 -4.41 3.69
CA LEU A 27 0.58 -5.67 4.42
C LEU A 27 1.70 -5.88 5.46
N THR A 28 2.93 -5.49 5.12
CA THR A 28 4.06 -5.49 6.07
C THR A 28 3.79 -4.54 7.24
N THR A 29 3.23 -3.37 6.97
CA THR A 29 2.86 -2.39 7.99
C THR A 29 1.73 -2.93 8.88
N CYS A 30 0.67 -3.48 8.30
CA CYS A 30 -0.41 -4.15 9.03
C CYS A 30 0.13 -5.22 9.98
N LYS A 31 1.01 -6.11 9.50
CA LYS A 31 1.65 -7.15 10.32
C LYS A 31 2.48 -6.57 11.46
N ARG A 32 3.22 -5.48 11.23
CA ARG A 32 4.06 -4.82 12.25
C ARG A 32 3.23 -4.25 13.40
N PHE A 33 2.04 -3.75 13.13
CA PHE A 33 1.15 -3.16 14.14
C PHE A 33 0.04 -4.10 14.62
N GLY A 34 -0.02 -5.34 14.13
CA GLY A 34 -1.06 -6.30 14.51
C GLY A 34 -2.46 -5.90 14.03
N VAL A 35 -2.54 -5.15 12.93
CA VAL A 35 -3.82 -4.66 12.38
C VAL A 35 -4.28 -5.62 11.29
N ASP A 36 -5.43 -6.25 11.52
CA ASP A 36 -6.16 -6.95 10.44
C ASP A 36 -6.88 -5.91 9.59
N TYR A 37 -6.31 -5.57 8.44
CA TYR A 37 -6.79 -4.49 7.59
C TYR A 37 -8.29 -4.59 7.24
N TYR A 38 -8.83 -5.79 7.06
CA TYR A 38 -10.23 -5.95 6.64
C TYR A 38 -11.22 -5.82 7.80
N ASN A 39 -10.79 -6.18 9.01
CA ASN A 39 -11.62 -6.17 10.21
C ASN A 39 -11.33 -4.97 11.15
N ALA A 40 -10.30 -4.18 10.84
CA ALA A 40 -9.86 -3.05 11.64
C ALA A 40 -10.83 -1.86 11.57
N SER A 41 -10.81 -1.06 12.64
CA SER A 41 -11.53 0.22 12.66
C SER A 41 -11.01 1.15 11.55
N GLU A 42 -11.83 2.11 11.11
CA GLU A 42 -11.39 3.13 10.15
C GLU A 42 -10.16 3.90 10.64
N LYS A 43 -10.09 4.19 11.94
CA LYS A 43 -8.94 4.88 12.55
C LYS A 43 -7.66 4.05 12.43
N ASP A 44 -7.73 2.74 12.71
CA ASP A 44 -6.57 1.87 12.64
C ASP A 44 -6.13 1.63 11.20
N ARG A 45 -7.08 1.50 10.26
CA ARG A 45 -6.80 1.44 8.81
C ARG A 45 -6.11 2.71 8.34
N ALA A 46 -6.66 3.89 8.66
CA ALA A 46 -6.07 5.16 8.30
C ALA A 46 -4.64 5.33 8.86
N PHE A 47 -4.40 4.83 10.08
CA PHE A 47 -3.07 4.82 10.68
C PHE A 47 -2.08 3.95 9.88
N VAL A 48 -2.40 2.68 9.61
CA VAL A 48 -1.48 1.80 8.86
C VAL A 48 -1.29 2.24 7.42
N GLU A 49 -2.33 2.79 6.77
CA GLU A 49 -2.20 3.38 5.44
C GLU A 49 -1.25 4.58 5.44
N ALA A 50 -1.38 5.50 6.40
CA ALA A 50 -0.51 6.67 6.48
C ALA A 50 0.95 6.27 6.72
N VAL A 51 1.20 5.26 7.56
CA VAL A 51 2.55 4.75 7.82
C VAL A 51 3.11 4.09 6.55
N ALA A 52 2.32 3.22 5.91
CA ALA A 52 2.70 2.55 4.68
C ALA A 52 3.00 3.56 3.56
N ARG A 53 2.13 4.57 3.35
CA ARG A 53 2.35 5.63 2.35
C ARG A 53 3.67 6.36 2.58
N LYS A 54 3.98 6.70 3.84
CA LYS A 54 5.24 7.38 4.18
C LYS A 54 6.44 6.50 3.87
N ASN A 55 6.42 5.24 4.29
CA ASN A 55 7.53 4.31 4.06
C ASN A 55 7.72 4.00 2.57
N TYR A 56 6.62 3.74 1.86
CA TYR A 56 6.63 3.48 0.43
C TYR A 56 7.21 4.68 -0.33
N GLY A 57 6.74 5.90 -0.03
CA GLY A 57 7.27 7.12 -0.64
C GLY A 57 8.78 7.30 -0.36
N ILE A 58 9.25 7.00 0.85
CA ILE A 58 10.69 7.03 1.18
C ILE A 58 11.47 5.98 0.37
N LYS A 59 10.92 4.77 0.19
CA LYS A 59 11.55 3.72 -0.64
C LYS A 59 11.63 4.16 -2.10
N GLN A 60 10.54 4.68 -2.65
CA GLN A 60 10.48 5.21 -4.02
C GLN A 60 11.45 6.37 -4.21
N ALA A 61 11.52 7.32 -3.27
CA ALA A 61 12.46 8.43 -3.35
C ALA A 61 13.91 7.95 -3.41
N LYS A 62 14.28 6.97 -2.57
CA LYS A 62 15.61 6.36 -2.58
C LYS A 62 15.89 5.60 -3.88
N MET A 63 14.93 4.84 -4.39
CA MET A 63 15.07 4.09 -5.66
C MET A 63 15.26 5.02 -6.85
N ASN A 64 14.55 6.15 -6.87
CA ASN A 64 14.58 7.13 -7.96
C ASN A 64 15.68 8.20 -7.78
N GLY A 65 16.49 8.12 -6.72
CA GLY A 65 17.58 9.06 -6.45
C GLY A 65 17.11 10.48 -6.11
N VAL A 66 15.85 10.66 -5.67
CA VAL A 66 15.31 11.96 -5.26
C VAL A 66 15.34 12.12 -3.74
N SER A 67 15.34 13.37 -3.27
CA SER A 67 15.38 13.67 -1.84
C SER A 67 14.14 13.14 -1.11
N VAL A 68 14.31 12.54 0.06
CA VAL A 68 13.19 12.12 0.93
C VAL A 68 12.31 13.28 1.38
N SER A 69 12.77 14.53 1.24
CA SER A 69 11.98 15.73 1.50
C SER A 69 10.84 15.93 0.52
N THR A 70 10.86 15.29 -0.66
CA THR A 70 9.76 15.32 -1.63
C THR A 70 8.63 14.36 -1.27
N VAL A 71 8.84 13.49 -0.27
CA VAL A 71 7.83 12.53 0.17
C VAL A 71 6.85 13.23 1.10
N GLU A 72 5.55 13.12 0.77
CA GLU A 72 4.45 13.67 1.55
C GLU A 72 4.63 13.45 3.07
N PRO A 73 4.35 14.47 3.89
CA PRO A 73 4.44 14.37 5.34
C PRO A 73 3.41 13.39 5.92
N PHE A 74 3.75 12.79 7.06
CA PHE A 74 2.84 11.88 7.76
C PHE A 74 1.64 12.68 8.28
N PHE A 75 0.43 12.35 7.80
CA PHE A 75 -0.81 13.08 8.08
C PHE A 75 -0.77 14.59 7.78
N GLY A 76 0.04 15.05 6.82
CA GLY A 76 0.16 16.50 6.57
C GLY A 76 0.98 17.26 7.62
N ILE A 77 1.52 16.57 8.63
CA ILE A 77 2.21 17.19 9.76
C ILE A 77 3.69 17.35 9.42
N HIS A 78 4.11 18.60 9.26
CA HIS A 78 5.53 18.95 9.21
C HIS A 78 6.10 18.96 10.62
N ARG A 79 7.27 18.33 10.79
CA ARG A 79 8.00 18.41 12.06
C ARG A 79 8.40 19.88 12.27
N ALA A 80 7.92 20.50 13.34
CA ALA A 80 8.37 21.83 13.73
C ALA A 80 9.88 21.78 13.97
N VAL A 81 10.61 22.68 13.32
CA VAL A 81 12.06 22.86 13.44
C VAL A 81 12.36 23.82 14.59
#